data_AF-A0A6A9T5P2-F1
#
_entry.id   AF-A0A6A9T5P2-F1
#
_cell.length_a   1.000
_cell.length_b   1.000
_cell.length_c   1.000
_cell.angle_alpha   90.00
_cell.angle_beta   90.00
_cell.angle_gamma   90.00
#
_symmetry.space_group_name_H-M   'P 1'
#
loop_
_entity.id
_entity.type
_entity.pdbx_description
1 polymer ?
#
loop_
_entity_poly.entity_id
_entity_poly.type
_entity_poly.pdbx_seq_one_letter_code
_entity_poly.pdbx_strand_id
1 'polypeptide(L)'
;MPSLRTLLLGRKRDGDYPDPRLVVPPLCFGLVFAAYALGVFAVTGGVVFLAADAATVGVLTAAALAFRRGGLLASWGAVYAALLGQSADHYLLGLSGRSLAERLAAFLGPDGLVFLGVQALVLGTLAWGSGRLIDLAVDRLRGESGTPSRSQ
;
A
#
# COMPACT_ATOMS: atom_id res chain seq x y z
N MET A 1 -20.47 13.98 9.47
CA MET A 1 -19.01 14.03 9.30
C MET A 1 -18.40 12.77 9.92
N PRO A 2 -17.66 11.92 9.19
CA PRO A 2 -16.98 10.77 9.79
C PRO A 2 -15.88 11.26 10.76
N SER A 3 -15.67 10.54 11.86
CA SER A 3 -14.63 10.92 12.84
C SER A 3 -13.22 10.77 12.27
N LEU A 4 -12.26 11.60 12.73
CA LEU A 4 -10.85 11.52 12.34
C LEU A 4 -10.29 10.10 12.55
N ARG A 5 -10.67 9.47 13.66
CA ARG A 5 -10.30 8.09 13.98
C ARG A 5 -10.78 7.10 12.92
N THR A 6 -11.99 7.27 12.39
CA THR A 6 -12.54 6.44 11.33
C THR A 6 -11.83 6.66 9.98
N LEU A 7 -11.32 7.86 9.71
CA LEU A 7 -10.53 8.13 8.51
C LEU A 7 -9.14 7.49 8.61
N LEU A 8 -8.47 7.65 9.75
CA LEU A 8 -7.12 7.13 9.99
C LEU A 8 -7.07 5.61 10.11
N LEU A 9 -7.96 5.04 10.93
CA LEU A 9 -7.96 3.60 11.23
C LEU A 9 -8.95 2.81 10.38
N GLY A 10 -9.87 3.47 9.68
CA GLY A 10 -10.99 2.80 9.00
C GLY A 10 -12.09 2.38 9.98
N ARG A 11 -13.17 1.77 9.45
CA ARG A 11 -14.28 1.28 10.27
C ARG A 11 -13.95 -0.04 10.95
N LYS A 12 -14.13 -0.15 12.27
CA LYS A 12 -13.94 -1.43 13.00
C LYS A 12 -14.85 -2.50 12.39
N ARG A 13 -14.29 -3.68 12.15
CA ARG A 13 -15.02 -4.83 11.59
C ARG A 13 -15.20 -5.82 12.73
N ASP A 14 -16.45 -6.20 13.00
CA ASP A 14 -16.74 -7.21 14.00
C ASP A 14 -16.67 -8.58 13.30
N GLY A 15 -15.65 -9.37 13.63
CA GLY A 15 -15.45 -10.70 13.05
C GLY A 15 -14.15 -11.36 13.52
N ASP A 16 -14.12 -12.69 13.46
CA ASP A 16 -13.05 -13.56 13.99
C ASP A 16 -11.83 -13.71 13.03
N TYR A 17 -11.84 -12.97 11.92
CA TYR A 17 -10.75 -13.00 10.92
C TYR A 17 -9.70 -11.94 11.24
N PRO A 18 -8.40 -12.21 10.99
CA PRO A 18 -7.35 -11.23 11.21
C PRO A 18 -7.59 -9.98 10.37
N ASP A 19 -7.50 -8.80 11.01
CA ASP A 19 -7.83 -7.52 10.38
C ASP A 19 -6.92 -7.33 9.15
N PRO A 20 -7.47 -7.23 7.92
CA PRO A 20 -6.66 -7.07 6.71
C PRO A 20 -5.75 -5.83 6.77
N ARG A 21 -6.03 -4.84 7.62
CA ARG A 21 -5.14 -3.69 7.83
C ARG A 21 -3.79 -4.06 8.46
N LEU A 22 -3.76 -5.14 9.22
CA LEU A 22 -2.55 -5.67 9.85
C LEU A 22 -1.85 -6.68 8.96
N VAL A 23 -2.61 -7.45 8.18
CA VAL A 23 -2.06 -8.55 7.35
C VAL A 23 -1.59 -8.06 5.97
N VAL A 24 -2.26 -7.07 5.39
CA VAL A 24 -1.97 -6.63 4.01
C VAL A 24 -0.60 -5.97 3.86
N PRO A 25 -0.13 -5.09 4.76
CA PRO A 25 1.22 -4.54 4.65
C PRO A 25 2.34 -5.60 4.65
N PRO A 26 2.44 -6.54 5.62
CA PRO A 26 3.50 -7.55 5.57
C PRO A 26 3.37 -8.50 4.38
N LEU A 27 2.15 -8.82 3.92
CA LEU A 27 1.96 -9.57 2.68
C LEU A 27 2.47 -8.80 1.44
N CYS A 28 2.21 -7.50 1.36
CA CYS A 28 2.73 -6.66 0.26
C CYS A 28 4.25 -6.66 0.25
N PHE A 29 4.88 -6.49 1.41
CA PHE A 29 6.33 -6.57 1.54
C PHE A 29 6.85 -7.89 1.00
N GLY A 30 6.33 -9.02 1.52
CA GLY A 30 6.79 -10.35 1.13
C GLY A 30 6.59 -10.63 -0.36
N LEU A 31 5.44 -10.25 -0.92
CA LEU A 31 5.13 -10.46 -2.33
C LEU A 31 6.05 -9.64 -3.24
N VAL A 32 6.23 -8.35 -2.95
CA VAL A 32 7.09 -7.48 -3.79
C VAL A 32 8.56 -7.88 -3.67
N PHE A 33 9.03 -8.19 -2.46
CA PHE A 33 10.38 -8.72 -2.25
C PHE A 33 10.60 -10.00 -3.05
N ALA A 34 9.70 -10.98 -2.96
CA ALA A 34 9.80 -12.22 -3.70
C ALA A 34 9.77 -12.00 -5.22
N ALA A 35 8.93 -11.08 -5.72
CA ALA A 35 8.85 -10.76 -7.13
C ALA A 35 10.16 -10.16 -7.68
N TYR A 36 10.82 -9.28 -6.93
CA TYR A 36 12.14 -8.77 -7.32
C TYR A 36 13.23 -9.84 -7.19
N ALA A 37 13.25 -10.60 -6.10
CA ALA A 37 14.25 -11.65 -5.87
C ALA A 37 14.21 -12.77 -6.92
N LEU A 38 13.00 -13.07 -7.44
CA LEU A 38 12.79 -14.05 -8.53
C LEU A 38 12.96 -13.43 -9.93
N GLY A 39 13.23 -12.13 -10.04
CA GLY A 39 13.39 -11.44 -11.32
C GLY A 39 12.10 -11.25 -12.11
N VAL A 40 10.93 -11.36 -11.47
CA VAL A 40 9.61 -11.10 -12.08
C VAL A 40 9.42 -9.61 -12.35
N PHE A 41 9.94 -8.77 -11.45
CA PHE A 41 9.96 -7.31 -11.62
C PHE A 41 11.30 -6.82 -12.14
N ALA A 42 11.25 -5.83 -13.03
CA ALA A 42 12.43 -5.30 -13.70
C ALA A 42 12.92 -4.04 -12.97
N VAL A 43 14.22 -3.99 -12.68
CA VAL A 43 14.88 -2.77 -12.20
C VAL A 43 15.11 -1.87 -13.41
N THR A 44 14.14 -1.02 -13.72
CA THR A 44 14.28 -0.07 -14.83
C THR A 44 15.18 1.08 -14.36
N GLY A 45 16.40 1.16 -14.88
CA GLY A 45 17.41 2.18 -14.55
C GLY A 45 17.10 3.59 -15.06
N GLY A 46 15.83 4.00 -15.07
CA GLY A 46 15.39 5.35 -15.41
C GLY A 46 15.50 6.28 -14.20
N VAL A 47 15.76 7.56 -14.45
CA VAL A 47 16.08 8.65 -13.51
C VAL A 47 15.06 8.88 -12.37
N VAL A 48 13.97 8.11 -12.33
CA VAL A 48 12.99 8.14 -11.25
C VAL A 48 13.38 7.09 -10.21
N PHE A 49 13.84 7.53 -9.04
CA PHE A 49 14.09 6.72 -7.83
C PHE A 49 12.82 6.06 -7.25
N LEU A 50 11.80 5.81 -8.07
CA LEU A 50 10.55 5.18 -7.73
C LEU A 50 10.51 3.81 -8.42
N ALA A 51 10.60 2.74 -7.63
CA ALA A 51 10.39 1.39 -8.11
C ALA A 51 8.96 1.25 -8.65
N ALA A 52 8.79 1.38 -9.97
CA ALA A 52 7.47 1.52 -10.61
C ALA A 52 6.55 0.33 -10.31
N ASP A 53 7.08 -0.89 -10.35
CA ASP A 53 6.31 -2.11 -10.06
C ASP A 53 5.88 -2.14 -8.59
N ALA A 54 6.81 -1.89 -7.65
CA ALA A 54 6.51 -1.81 -6.22
C ALA A 54 5.50 -0.71 -5.89
N ALA A 55 5.67 0.48 -6.48
CA ALA A 55 4.77 1.61 -6.30
C ALA A 55 3.37 1.28 -6.83
N THR A 56 3.28 0.63 -8.00
CA THR A 56 2.01 0.22 -8.59
C THR A 56 1.30 -0.79 -7.71
N VAL A 57 1.99 -1.85 -7.25
CA VAL A 57 1.42 -2.85 -6.32
C VAL A 57 0.97 -2.19 -5.02
N GLY A 58 1.79 -1.32 -4.45
CA GLY A 58 1.46 -0.57 -3.23
C GLY A 58 0.21 0.30 -3.40
N VAL A 59 0.15 1.09 -4.49
CA VAL A 59 -0.97 1.99 -4.79
C VAL A 59 -2.26 1.23 -5.05
N LEU A 60 -2.23 0.17 -5.86
CA LEU A 60 -3.41 -0.66 -6.13
C LEU A 60 -3.93 -1.29 -4.84
N THR A 61 -3.02 -1.79 -3.99
CA THR A 61 -3.39 -2.38 -2.72
C THR A 61 -3.97 -1.36 -1.75
N ALA A 62 -3.37 -0.17 -1.66
CA ALA A 62 -3.88 0.94 -0.86
C ALA A 62 -5.28 1.40 -1.33
N ALA A 63 -5.49 1.53 -2.64
CA ALA A 63 -6.79 1.87 -3.22
C ALA A 63 -7.84 0.79 -2.91
N ALA A 64 -7.48 -0.49 -3.03
CA ALA A 64 -8.37 -1.61 -2.69
C ALA A 64 -8.72 -1.64 -1.20
N LEU A 65 -7.75 -1.39 -0.31
CA LEU A 65 -8.00 -1.23 1.13
C LEU A 65 -8.98 -0.08 1.38
N ALA A 66 -8.76 1.09 0.78
CA ALA A 66 -9.60 2.26 0.96
C ALA A 66 -11.02 2.07 0.43
N PHE A 67 -11.18 1.43 -0.74
CA PHE A 67 -12.47 1.03 -1.30
C PHE A 67 -13.24 0.13 -0.32
N ARG A 68 -12.56 -0.81 0.34
CA ARG A 68 -13.15 -1.67 1.40
C ARG A 68 -13.29 -0.96 2.75
N ARG A 69 -13.25 0.38 2.77
CA ARG A 69 -13.35 1.25 3.96
C ARG A 69 -12.21 1.03 4.96
N GLY A 70 -11.03 0.68 4.45
CA GLY A 70 -9.76 0.70 5.16
C GLY A 70 -9.32 2.11 5.54
N GLY A 71 -8.47 2.18 6.57
CA GLY A 71 -7.93 3.43 7.07
C GLY A 71 -6.77 3.96 6.23
N LEU A 72 -6.48 5.25 6.39
CA LEU A 72 -5.33 5.91 5.78
C LEU A 72 -4.00 5.28 6.23
N LEU A 73 -3.88 4.89 7.51
CA LEU A 73 -2.65 4.24 8.02
C LEU A 73 -2.36 2.91 7.33
N ALA A 74 -3.39 2.11 7.05
CA ALA A 74 -3.23 0.86 6.33
C ALA A 74 -2.81 1.10 4.87
N SER A 75 -3.27 2.20 4.27
CA SER A 75 -2.92 2.60 2.91
C SER A 75 -1.45 3.04 2.82
N TRP A 76 -0.99 3.87 3.77
CA TRP A 76 0.43 4.21 3.90
C TRP A 76 1.29 2.98 4.15
N GLY A 77 0.86 2.11 5.08
CA GLY A 77 1.57 0.87 5.41
C GLY A 77 1.74 -0.05 4.20
N ALA A 78 0.70 -0.23 3.39
CA ALA A 78 0.75 -1.06 2.19
C ALA A 78 1.75 -0.52 1.15
N VAL A 79 1.73 0.79 0.87
CA VAL A 79 2.68 1.41 -0.07
C VAL A 79 4.11 1.35 0.47
N TYR A 80 4.30 1.69 1.74
CA TYR A 80 5.61 1.64 2.38
C TYR A 80 6.20 0.22 2.34
N ALA A 81 5.39 -0.78 2.71
CA ALA A 81 5.79 -2.17 2.70
C ALA A 81 6.19 -2.66 1.30
N ALA A 82 5.43 -2.28 0.26
CA ALA A 82 5.78 -2.61 -1.12
C ALA A 82 7.14 -2.01 -1.53
N LEU A 83 7.36 -0.71 -1.28
CA LEU A 83 8.63 -0.05 -1.61
C LEU A 83 9.81 -0.62 -0.80
N LEU A 84 9.55 -0.95 0.47
CA LEU A 84 10.53 -1.59 1.35
C LEU A 84 10.93 -2.97 0.84
N GLY A 85 10.00 -3.73 0.24
CA GLY A 85 10.28 -5.03 -0.38
C GLY A 85 11.29 -4.93 -1.52
N GLN A 86 11.16 -3.91 -2.39
CA GLN A 86 12.17 -3.65 -3.42
C GLN A 86 13.52 -3.22 -2.82
N SER A 87 13.49 -2.34 -1.82
CA SER A 87 14.72 -1.89 -1.15
C SER A 87 15.46 -3.06 -0.48
N ALA A 88 14.71 -3.99 0.13
CA ALA A 88 15.28 -5.19 0.74
C ALA A 88 16.01 -6.06 -0.30
N ASP A 89 15.42 -6.30 -1.48
CA ASP A 89 16.10 -7.00 -2.57
C ASP A 89 17.40 -6.29 -2.98
N HIS A 90 17.33 -4.97 -3.21
CA HIS A 90 18.50 -4.20 -3.64
C HIS A 90 19.67 -4.26 -2.65
N TYR A 91 19.42 -4.01 -1.36
CA TYR A 91 20.48 -3.99 -0.35
C TYR A 91 20.91 -5.39 0.12
N LEU A 92 19.96 -6.32 0.28
CA LEU A 92 20.22 -7.65 0.86
C LEU A 92 20.56 -8.73 -0.16
N LEU A 93 20.25 -8.54 -1.45
CA LEU A 93 20.61 -9.47 -2.52
C LEU A 93 21.55 -8.82 -3.54
N GLY A 94 21.35 -7.54 -3.88
CA GLY A 94 22.19 -6.82 -4.84
C GLY A 94 23.64 -6.54 -4.40
N LEU A 95 23.88 -6.30 -3.10
CA LEU A 95 25.22 -6.01 -2.56
C LEU A 95 25.99 -7.25 -2.05
N SER A 96 26.13 -8.28 -2.88
CA SER A 96 26.70 -9.59 -2.49
C SER A 96 28.17 -9.56 -2.02
N GLY A 97 28.92 -8.50 -2.34
CA GLY A 97 30.33 -8.33 -1.93
C GLY A 97 30.56 -7.72 -0.55
N ARG A 98 29.50 -7.37 0.19
CA ARG A 98 29.59 -6.78 1.54
C ARG A 98 29.15 -7.75 2.63
N SER A 99 29.62 -7.53 3.85
CA SER A 99 29.16 -8.32 5.00
C SER A 99 27.66 -8.11 5.25
N LEU A 100 26.99 -9.11 5.83
CA LEU A 100 25.55 -9.00 6.12
C LEU A 100 25.23 -7.80 7.02
N ALA A 101 26.11 -7.49 7.98
CA ALA A 101 25.95 -6.35 8.88
C ALA A 101 25.96 -5.01 8.13
N GLU A 102 26.88 -4.83 7.17
CA GLU A 102 26.94 -3.62 6.35
C GLU A 102 25.72 -3.48 5.44
N ARG A 103 25.21 -4.59 4.91
CA ARG A 103 24.00 -4.61 4.07
C ARG A 103 22.76 -4.23 4.87
N LEU A 104 22.64 -4.75 6.10
CA LEU A 104 21.56 -4.37 7.02
C LEU A 104 21.68 -2.91 7.45
N ALA A 105 22.88 -2.43 7.76
CA ALA A 105 23.10 -1.02 8.10
C ALA A 105 22.73 -0.09 6.94
N ALA A 106 23.08 -0.46 5.71
CA ALA A 106 22.70 0.30 4.52
C ALA A 106 21.18 0.28 4.28
N PHE A 107 20.53 -0.87 4.45
CA PHE A 107 19.08 -1.02 4.32
C PHE A 107 18.31 -0.23 5.40
N LEU A 108 18.80 -0.22 6.63
CA LEU A 108 18.20 0.50 7.77
C LEU A 108 18.67 1.96 7.87
N GLY A 109 19.35 2.47 6.84
CA GLY A 109 19.78 3.86 6.77
C GLY A 109 18.58 4.81 6.90
N PRO A 110 18.61 5.78 7.82
CA PRO A 110 17.45 6.64 8.09
C PRO A 110 17.02 7.43 6.86
N ASP A 111 17.96 7.90 6.05
CA ASP A 111 17.66 8.69 4.84
C ASP A 111 16.82 7.89 3.82
N GLY A 112 17.17 6.61 3.61
CA GLY A 112 16.43 5.72 2.72
C GLY A 112 15.02 5.44 3.24
N LEU A 113 14.91 5.10 4.54
CA LEU A 113 13.61 4.84 5.17
C LEU A 113 12.71 6.09 5.19
N VAL A 114 13.28 7.28 5.45
CA VAL A 114 12.54 8.54 5.40
C VAL A 114 12.07 8.84 3.98
N PHE A 115 12.93 8.64 2.98
CA PHE A 115 12.57 8.81 1.58
C PHE A 115 11.43 7.87 1.15
N LEU A 116 11.47 6.61 1.55
CA LEU A 116 10.37 5.66 1.36
C LEU A 116 9.09 6.10 2.09
N GLY A 117 9.25 6.62 3.31
CA GLY A 117 8.16 7.15 4.12
C GLY A 117 7.42 8.30 3.44
N VAL A 118 8.17 9.26 2.89
CA VAL A 118 7.59 10.39 2.15
C VAL A 118 6.83 9.91 0.91
N GLN A 119 7.41 8.99 0.13
CA GLN A 119 6.74 8.41 -1.03
C GLN A 119 5.45 7.69 -0.64
N ALA A 120 5.50 6.90 0.44
CA ALA A 120 4.32 6.18 0.95
C ALA A 120 3.22 7.12 1.45
N LEU A 121 3.59 8.25 2.08
CA LEU A 121 2.62 9.27 2.48
C LEU A 121 1.93 9.90 1.28
N VAL A 122 2.69 10.30 0.25
CA VAL A 122 2.13 10.94 -0.96
C VAL A 122 1.25 9.95 -1.72
N LEU A 123 1.82 8.82 -2.13
CA LEU A 123 1.14 7.82 -2.96
C LEU A 123 -0.02 7.16 -2.21
N GLY A 124 0.17 6.82 -0.93
CA GLY A 124 -0.87 6.19 -0.13
C GLY A 124 -2.06 7.12 0.14
N THR A 125 -1.83 8.44 0.27
CA THR A 125 -2.92 9.42 0.40
C THR A 125 -3.71 9.55 -0.89
N LEU A 126 -3.01 9.64 -2.04
CA LEU A 126 -3.66 9.69 -3.36
C LEU A 126 -4.49 8.43 -3.61
N ALA A 127 -3.88 7.25 -3.42
CA ALA A 127 -4.54 5.96 -3.58
C ALA A 127 -5.77 5.81 -2.66
N TRP A 128 -5.64 6.22 -1.40
CA TRP A 128 -6.74 6.19 -0.44
C TRP A 128 -7.89 7.10 -0.88
N GLY A 129 -7.57 8.32 -1.32
CA GLY A 129 -8.56 9.27 -1.84
C GLY A 129 -9.33 8.68 -3.03
N SER A 130 -8.61 8.15 -4.02
CA SER A 130 -9.22 7.50 -5.18
C SER A 130 -10.11 6.32 -4.79
N GLY A 131 -9.66 5.42 -3.90
CA GLY A 131 -10.45 4.28 -3.44
C GLY A 131 -11.74 4.70 -2.73
N ARG A 132 -11.69 5.77 -1.92
CA ARG A 132 -12.88 6.33 -1.27
C ARG A 132 -13.86 6.98 -2.25
N LEU A 133 -13.35 7.70 -3.26
CA LEU A 133 -14.20 8.29 -4.28
C LEU A 133 -14.94 7.21 -5.08
N ILE A 134 -14.28 6.10 -5.39
CA ILE A 134 -14.89 4.96 -6.06
C ILE A 134 -15.96 4.30 -5.17
N ASP A 135 -15.69 4.07 -3.88
CA ASP A 135 -16.69 3.53 -2.92
C ASP A 135 -17.96 4.40 -2.89
N LEU A 136 -17.76 5.72 -2.80
CA LEU A 136 -18.88 6.68 -2.80
C LEU A 136 -19.66 6.70 -4.11
N ALA A 137 -18.99 6.58 -5.25
CA ALA A 137 -19.65 6.51 -6.55
C ALA A 137 -20.48 5.23 -6.68
N VAL A 138 -19.93 4.08 -6.26
CA VAL A 138 -20.63 2.79 -6.27
C VAL A 138 -21.84 2.80 -5.34
N ASP A 139 -21.70 3.35 -4.13
CA ASP A 139 -22.80 3.47 -3.17
C ASP A 139 -23.96 4.33 -3.71
N ARG A 140 -23.66 5.43 -4.41
CA ARG A 140 -24.68 6.29 -5.04
C ARG A 140 -25.44 5.57 -6.14
N LEU A 141 -24.73 4.91 -7.06
CA LEU A 141 -25.35 4.16 -8.16
C LEU A 141 -26.26 3.04 -7.65
N ARG A 142 -25.88 2.35 -6.57
CA ARG A 142 -26.71 1.32 -5.94
C ARG A 142 -27.97 1.89 -5.28
N GLY A 143 -27.86 3.07 -4.65
CA GLY A 143 -29.00 3.75 -4.03
C GLY A 143 -30.07 4.16 -5.05
N GLU A 144 -29.66 4.61 -6.23
CA GLU A 144 -30.59 5.02 -7.30
C GLU A 144 -31.36 3.84 -7.89
N SER A 145 -30.72 2.68 -8.04
CA SER A 145 -31.35 1.44 -8.52
C SER A 145 -32.34 0.80 -7.54
N GLY A 146 -32.39 1.25 -6.28
CA GLY A 146 -33.20 0.68 -5.20
C GLY A 146 -34.56 1.34 -4.97
N THR A 147 -35.04 2.19 -5.88
CA THR A 147 -36.36 2.82 -5.77
C THR A 147 -37.37 2.03 -6.62
N PRO A 148 -38.17 1.10 -6.05
CA PRO A 148 -39.34 0.62 -6.77
C PRO A 148 -40.31 1.79 -6.88
N SER A 149 -40.65 2.14 -8.12
CA SER A 149 -41.76 3.01 -8.43
C SER A 149 -42.99 2.56 -7.63
N ARG A 150 -43.44 3.40 -6.70
CA ARG A 150 -44.80 3.28 -6.15
C ARG A 150 -45.76 3.44 -7.32
N SER A 151 -46.35 2.35 -7.78
CA SER A 151 -47.57 2.40 -8.57
C SER A 151 -48.72 2.73 -7.64
N GLN A 152 -49.40 3.82 -7.98
CA GLN A 152 -50.70 4.25 -7.45
C GLN A 152 -51.76 3.16 -7.64
#